data_AF-A0A934DZG1-F1
#
_entry.id   AF-A0A934DZG1-F1
#
_cell.length_a   1.000
_cell.length_b   1.000
_cell.length_c   1.000
_cell.angle_alpha   90.00
_cell.angle_beta   90.00
_cell.angle_gamma   90.00
#
_symmetry.space_group_name_H-M   'P 1'
#
loop_
_entity.id
_entity.type
_entity.pdbx_description
1 polymer ?
#
loop_
_entity_poly.entity_id
_entity_poly.type
_entity_poly.pdbx_seq_one_letter_code
_entity_poly.pdbx_strand_id
1 'polypeptide(L)'
;MLHRSAATLAVATFFSCGSAQILTPAPLVDGSVAASACVGSQDCPEGSLCLDGACHAWTSEEEPAADAAVVDAGARDAEATSGPDAESGVDAGSIVTDSVDSGWFPADASLAGAPDSSACQPTTCSSLGAECGTWPNGCGNALSCGACGGSTTCQQGHCVGSSQVDCSGIAGHPGFELCTQTDQSCAGVFTNGAGCSAFCAAAGLRCVARYGGDTGCQKESQVVLTCDEANGHLSDWCECGLDASCQSATCASLGAECGTWPDGCGNDLTCGSCSGSSTCQQGHCVGSSVLDCSAIASHSGFELCTQTDEICAGVFTNGAGCTAYCASAGLRCTARYGGDPGCQKEALTML
;
A
#
# COMPACT_ATOMS: atom_id res chain seq x y z
N MET A 1 -72.88 1.27 -22.32
CA MET A 1 -71.49 0.82 -22.11
C MET A 1 -70.57 1.91 -22.59
N LEU A 2 -69.80 2.53 -21.70
CA LEU A 2 -68.55 3.24 -22.02
C LEU A 2 -67.78 3.34 -20.70
N HIS A 3 -66.77 2.48 -20.55
CA HIS A 3 -65.83 2.45 -19.45
C HIS A 3 -65.02 3.75 -19.43
N ARG A 4 -64.92 4.39 -18.27
CA ARG A 4 -63.88 5.40 -18.01
C ARG A 4 -62.59 4.68 -17.65
N SER A 5 -61.59 4.77 -18.52
CA SER A 5 -60.22 4.36 -18.23
C SER A 5 -59.62 5.28 -17.15
N ALA A 6 -59.16 4.68 -16.05
CA ALA A 6 -58.34 5.36 -15.06
C ALA A 6 -56.95 5.61 -15.68
N ALA A 7 -56.58 6.88 -15.87
CA ALA A 7 -55.21 7.25 -16.13
C ALA A 7 -54.45 7.16 -14.79
N THR A 8 -53.56 6.17 -14.68
CA THR A 8 -52.61 6.05 -13.59
C THR A 8 -51.68 7.26 -13.63
N LEU A 9 -51.91 8.22 -12.73
CA LEU A 9 -51.04 9.38 -12.55
C LEU A 9 -49.72 8.87 -11.95
N ALA A 10 -48.65 8.82 -12.76
CA ALA A 10 -47.31 8.53 -12.26
C ALA A 10 -46.81 9.76 -11.51
N VAL A 11 -46.99 9.77 -10.18
CA VAL A 11 -46.44 10.79 -9.29
C VAL A 11 -44.93 10.55 -9.18
N ALA A 12 -44.12 11.48 -9.68
CA ALA A 12 -42.67 11.37 -9.60
C ALA A 12 -42.18 11.97 -8.29
N THR A 13 -41.76 11.12 -7.38
CA THR A 13 -41.40 11.53 -6.03
C THR A 13 -39.95 12.01 -5.95
N PHE A 14 -39.70 13.08 -5.18
CA PHE A 14 -38.39 13.72 -4.95
C PHE A 14 -37.81 13.27 -3.60
N PHE A 15 -36.49 13.09 -3.49
CA PHE A 15 -35.89 12.50 -2.28
C PHE A 15 -34.55 13.10 -1.89
N SER A 16 -34.18 12.89 -0.63
CA SER A 16 -32.84 13.13 -0.09
C SER A 16 -32.30 11.83 0.50
N CYS A 17 -31.03 11.54 0.20
CA CYS A 17 -30.22 10.52 0.85
C CYS A 17 -29.17 11.23 1.72
N GLY A 18 -28.83 10.64 2.87
CA GLY A 18 -27.77 11.15 3.74
C GLY A 18 -26.87 10.01 4.23
N SER A 19 -25.69 10.38 4.73
CA SER A 19 -24.76 9.45 5.36
C SER A 19 -25.45 8.76 6.54
N ALA A 20 -25.29 7.45 6.66
CA ALA A 20 -25.73 6.74 7.85
C ALA A 20 -24.96 7.30 9.05
N GLN A 21 -25.58 8.18 9.84
CA GLN A 21 -25.06 8.39 11.18
C GLN A 21 -25.10 7.03 11.87
N ILE A 22 -23.93 6.60 12.33
CA ILE A 22 -23.77 5.49 13.25
C ILE A 22 -24.66 5.84 14.45
N LEU A 23 -25.88 5.31 14.48
CA LEU A 23 -26.60 5.15 15.73
C LEU A 23 -25.68 4.27 16.57
N THR A 24 -25.06 4.88 17.58
CA THR A 24 -24.37 4.15 18.64
C THR A 24 -25.24 2.96 19.05
N PRO A 25 -24.72 1.72 19.06
CA PRO A 25 -25.54 0.59 19.46
C PRO A 25 -26.01 0.80 20.90
N ALA A 26 -27.31 0.63 21.13
CA ALA A 26 -27.84 0.46 22.47
C ALA A 26 -27.07 -0.69 23.17
N PRO A 27 -26.83 -0.62 24.48
CA PRO A 27 -26.09 -1.65 25.18
C PRO A 27 -26.83 -2.99 25.03
N LEU A 28 -26.19 -3.95 24.37
CA LEU A 28 -26.63 -5.34 24.32
C LEU A 28 -26.44 -5.94 25.71
N VAL A 29 -27.53 -5.96 26.48
CA VAL A 29 -27.75 -7.00 27.49
C VAL A 29 -28.15 -8.25 26.73
N ASP A 30 -27.18 -9.12 26.46
CA ASP A 30 -27.22 -10.58 26.69
C ASP A 30 -26.13 -11.31 25.88
N GLY A 31 -25.23 -12.00 26.57
CA GLY A 31 -24.58 -13.28 26.23
C GLY A 31 -23.87 -13.58 24.90
N SER A 32 -24.01 -12.81 23.82
CA SER A 32 -23.37 -13.16 22.54
C SER A 32 -21.96 -12.59 22.47
N VAL A 33 -20.95 -13.47 22.54
CA VAL A 33 -19.56 -13.15 22.23
C VAL A 33 -19.50 -12.42 20.87
N ALA A 34 -18.94 -11.22 20.86
CA ALA A 34 -18.72 -10.45 19.64
C ALA A 34 -17.88 -11.29 18.67
N ALA A 35 -18.30 -11.38 17.41
CA ALA A 35 -17.50 -12.02 16.38
C ALA A 35 -16.16 -11.28 16.27
N SER A 36 -15.07 -11.92 16.65
CA SER A 36 -13.72 -11.39 16.45
C SER A 36 -13.49 -11.18 14.95
N ALA A 37 -12.85 -10.07 14.61
CA ALA A 37 -12.36 -9.85 13.26
C ALA A 37 -11.26 -10.88 12.95
N CYS A 38 -11.25 -11.42 11.74
CA CYS A 38 -10.32 -12.47 11.33
C CYS A 38 -9.82 -12.23 9.90
N VAL A 39 -8.61 -12.72 9.62
CA VAL A 39 -8.03 -12.73 8.26
C VAL A 39 -7.93 -14.18 7.75
N GLY A 40 -7.73 -15.13 8.65
CA GLY A 40 -7.79 -16.56 8.37
C GLY A 40 -8.53 -17.34 9.46
N SER A 41 -8.92 -18.58 9.15
CA SER A 41 -9.64 -19.44 10.11
C SER A 41 -8.82 -19.84 11.34
N GLN A 42 -7.50 -19.58 11.36
CA GLN A 42 -6.66 -19.81 12.55
C GLN A 42 -6.84 -18.70 13.61
N ASP A 43 -7.36 -17.54 13.21
CA ASP A 43 -7.68 -16.41 14.10
C ASP A 43 -8.99 -16.62 14.87
N CYS A 44 -9.73 -17.69 14.54
CA CYS A 44 -11.05 -17.98 15.07
C CYS A 44 -11.00 -19.08 16.13
N PRO A 45 -11.86 -19.00 17.17
CA PRO A 45 -11.95 -20.05 18.20
C PRO A 45 -12.37 -21.40 17.60
N GLU A 46 -11.98 -22.49 18.25
CA GLU A 46 -12.30 -23.85 17.79
C GLU A 46 -13.81 -24.02 17.52
N GLY A 47 -14.16 -24.56 16.35
CA GLY A 47 -15.55 -24.66 15.92
C GLY A 47 -16.09 -23.45 15.13
N SER A 48 -15.22 -22.56 14.64
CA SER A 48 -15.61 -21.43 13.78
C SER A 48 -14.67 -21.23 12.57
N LEU A 49 -15.18 -20.58 11.52
CA LEU A 49 -14.44 -20.27 10.29
C LEU A 49 -14.52 -18.77 9.99
N CYS A 50 -13.47 -18.22 9.40
CA CYS A 50 -13.46 -16.83 8.98
C CYS A 50 -14.23 -16.66 7.66
N LEU A 51 -15.34 -15.92 7.69
CA LEU A 51 -16.12 -15.57 6.50
C LEU A 51 -16.38 -14.05 6.52
N ASP A 52 -16.05 -13.38 5.41
CA ASP A 52 -16.21 -11.93 5.25
C ASP A 52 -15.65 -11.10 6.41
N GLY A 53 -14.50 -11.54 6.95
CA GLY A 53 -13.79 -10.85 8.04
C GLY A 53 -14.36 -11.09 9.43
N ALA A 54 -15.31 -12.01 9.61
CA ALA A 54 -15.88 -12.36 10.91
C ALA A 54 -15.90 -13.89 11.14
N CYS A 55 -15.63 -14.29 12.39
CA CYS A 55 -15.71 -15.71 12.77
C CYS A 55 -17.17 -16.17 12.88
N HIS A 56 -17.53 -17.18 12.08
CA HIS A 56 -18.84 -17.81 12.08
C HIS A 56 -18.74 -19.22 12.67
N ALA A 57 -19.52 -19.51 13.72
CA ALA A 57 -19.60 -20.86 14.28
C ALA A 57 -20.28 -21.80 13.27
N TRP A 58 -19.68 -22.96 12.99
CA TRP A 58 -20.32 -23.98 12.17
C TRP A 58 -20.99 -24.99 13.10
N THR A 59 -22.32 -25.09 13.02
CA THR A 59 -23.04 -26.21 13.64
C THR A 59 -22.93 -27.40 12.70
N SER A 60 -22.20 -28.42 13.13
CA SER A 60 -21.92 -29.64 12.39
C SER A 60 -23.21 -30.42 12.14
N GLU A 61 -23.80 -30.31 10.93
CA GLU A 61 -24.81 -31.30 10.50
C GLU A 61 -24.61 -31.85 9.09
N GLU A 62 -23.73 -31.32 8.23
CA GLU A 62 -23.43 -31.99 6.93
C GLU A 62 -21.94 -31.87 6.57
N GLU A 63 -21.21 -32.96 6.79
CA GLU A 63 -19.84 -33.14 6.27
C GLU A 63 -19.83 -33.33 4.75
N PRO A 64 -18.80 -32.83 4.07
CA PRO A 64 -18.10 -33.66 3.10
C PRO A 64 -16.66 -33.96 3.53
N ALA A 65 -16.33 -35.23 3.37
CA ALA A 65 -15.12 -35.95 3.75
C ALA A 65 -13.78 -35.19 3.69
N ALA A 66 -13.00 -35.37 4.75
CA ALA A 66 -11.56 -35.16 4.78
C ALA A 66 -10.85 -36.16 3.86
N ASP A 67 -10.07 -35.66 2.90
CA ASP A 67 -8.84 -36.34 2.47
C ASP A 67 -7.86 -35.35 1.79
N ALA A 68 -6.72 -35.13 2.43
CA ALA A 68 -5.41 -34.87 1.81
C ALA A 68 -4.37 -34.67 2.93
N ALA A 69 -3.76 -35.79 3.31
CA ALA A 69 -2.58 -35.83 4.18
C ALA A 69 -1.40 -35.06 3.56
N VAL A 70 -0.77 -34.22 4.37
CA VAL A 70 0.58 -33.71 4.15
C VAL A 70 1.56 -34.84 4.49
N VAL A 71 2.33 -35.31 3.51
CA VAL A 71 3.49 -36.18 3.75
C VAL A 71 4.77 -35.33 3.83
N ASP A 72 5.38 -35.41 5.00
CA ASP A 72 6.76 -35.03 5.28
C ASP A 72 7.70 -36.07 4.63
N ALA A 73 8.76 -35.61 3.98
CA ALA A 73 9.87 -36.44 3.52
C ALA A 73 11.19 -35.75 3.88
N GLY A 74 11.77 -36.24 4.97
CA GLY A 74 13.03 -35.78 5.51
C GLY A 74 14.27 -36.11 4.68
N ALA A 75 15.31 -35.35 5.06
CA ALA A 75 16.73 -35.44 4.76
C ALA A 75 17.33 -36.81 4.41
N ARG A 76 18.31 -36.78 3.48
CA ARG A 76 19.57 -37.53 3.61
C ARG A 76 20.76 -36.72 3.11
N ASP A 77 21.84 -36.87 3.86
CA ASP A 77 23.15 -36.24 3.78
C ASP A 77 23.93 -36.53 2.50
N ALA A 78 24.74 -35.57 2.04
CA ALA A 78 26.11 -35.81 1.58
C ALA A 78 26.84 -34.47 1.37
N GLU A 79 27.85 -34.25 2.21
CA GLU A 79 28.87 -33.22 2.11
C GLU A 79 29.81 -33.49 0.92
N ALA A 80 30.27 -32.45 0.21
CA ALA A 80 31.67 -32.32 -0.24
C ALA A 80 31.92 -30.99 -0.95
N THR A 81 33.08 -30.44 -0.64
CA THR A 81 33.61 -29.09 -0.90
C THR A 81 34.52 -29.01 -2.14
N SER A 82 34.55 -27.82 -2.77
CA SER A 82 35.68 -27.14 -3.46
C SER A 82 36.30 -27.73 -4.75
N GLY A 83 36.53 -26.83 -5.75
CA GLY A 83 37.05 -27.06 -7.13
C GLY A 83 38.56 -27.43 -7.27
N PRO A 84 39.28 -27.17 -8.39
CA PRO A 84 39.05 -26.18 -9.47
C PRO A 84 39.38 -26.63 -10.95
N ASP A 85 39.22 -25.67 -11.89
CA ASP A 85 39.85 -25.46 -13.23
C ASP A 85 39.86 -26.49 -14.40
N ALA A 86 39.76 -25.89 -15.60
CA ALA A 86 40.30 -26.29 -16.92
C ALA A 86 39.37 -26.86 -18.02
N GLU A 87 39.05 -25.97 -18.98
CA GLU A 87 39.21 -26.10 -20.45
C GLU A 87 39.20 -27.51 -21.07
N SER A 88 38.27 -27.79 -22.00
CA SER A 88 38.59 -28.52 -23.24
C SER A 88 37.49 -28.37 -24.29
N GLY A 89 37.89 -28.02 -25.51
CA GLY A 89 37.01 -27.71 -26.64
C GLY A 89 36.42 -28.92 -27.37
N VAL A 90 35.48 -28.64 -28.26
CA VAL A 90 35.12 -29.52 -29.38
C VAL A 90 34.97 -28.68 -30.64
N ASP A 91 35.68 -29.16 -31.67
CA ASP A 91 35.81 -28.65 -33.02
C ASP A 91 34.54 -28.71 -33.87
N ALA A 92 34.61 -27.91 -34.94
CA ALA A 92 33.68 -27.77 -36.04
C ALA A 92 33.30 -29.08 -36.76
N GLY A 93 32.11 -29.10 -37.38
CA GLY A 93 31.81 -30.10 -38.39
C GLY A 93 30.37 -30.14 -38.90
N SER A 94 30.11 -29.33 -39.94
CA SER A 94 29.25 -29.68 -41.09
C SER A 94 27.75 -29.93 -40.86
N ILE A 95 26.96 -28.88 -41.11
CA ILE A 95 25.56 -29.01 -41.56
C ILE A 95 25.58 -29.48 -43.02
N VAL A 96 25.16 -30.72 -43.27
CA VAL A 96 24.63 -31.12 -44.57
C VAL A 96 23.12 -31.13 -44.51
N THR A 97 22.54 -30.41 -45.47
CA THR A 97 21.14 -30.42 -45.84
C THR A 97 20.75 -31.78 -46.41
N ASP A 98 19.66 -32.37 -45.94
CA ASP A 98 18.89 -33.30 -46.76
C ASP A 98 17.40 -32.99 -46.69
N SER A 99 16.86 -32.87 -47.90
CA SER A 99 15.48 -32.59 -48.25
C SER A 99 14.56 -33.76 -47.93
N VAL A 100 13.38 -33.45 -47.38
CA VAL A 100 12.16 -34.24 -47.60
C VAL A 100 10.99 -33.29 -47.92
N ASP A 101 10.67 -33.24 -49.22
CA ASP A 101 9.32 -33.03 -49.75
C ASP A 101 8.58 -34.38 -49.52
N SER A 102 7.31 -34.53 -49.16
CA SER A 102 6.10 -33.81 -49.53
C SER A 102 4.98 -34.19 -48.55
N GLY A 103 4.04 -33.28 -48.24
CA GLY A 103 2.80 -33.69 -47.57
C GLY A 103 1.95 -32.58 -46.97
N TRP A 104 1.20 -31.88 -47.83
CA TRP A 104 -0.18 -31.44 -47.59
C TRP A 104 -0.54 -30.89 -46.18
N PHE A 105 -0.40 -29.57 -46.01
CA PHE A 105 -1.37 -28.78 -45.26
C PHE A 105 -1.59 -27.44 -45.99
N PRO A 106 -2.84 -27.01 -46.20
CA PRO A 106 -3.13 -25.75 -46.90
C PRO A 106 -2.59 -24.57 -46.09
N ALA A 107 -2.10 -23.56 -46.79
CA ALA A 107 -1.74 -22.28 -46.22
C ALA A 107 -2.97 -21.68 -45.52
N ASP A 108 -2.99 -21.70 -44.19
CA ASP A 108 -3.80 -20.76 -43.43
C ASP A 108 -3.12 -19.38 -43.56
N ALA A 109 -3.54 -18.69 -44.61
CA ALA A 109 -3.51 -17.26 -44.69
C ALA A 109 -4.74 -16.72 -43.95
N SER A 110 -4.76 -16.73 -42.61
CA SER A 110 -5.62 -15.86 -41.77
C SER A 110 -5.35 -16.04 -40.27
N LEU A 111 -4.26 -15.44 -39.78
CA LEU A 111 -4.25 -14.85 -38.43
C LEU A 111 -3.89 -13.36 -38.45
N ALA A 112 -4.21 -12.67 -39.56
CA ALA A 112 -4.45 -11.23 -39.53
C ALA A 112 -5.92 -11.01 -39.12
N GLY A 113 -6.19 -11.30 -37.84
CA GLY A 113 -7.53 -11.27 -37.26
C GLY A 113 -7.48 -11.20 -35.73
N ALA A 114 -6.64 -10.32 -35.20
CA ALA A 114 -6.82 -9.77 -33.85
C ALA A 114 -7.25 -8.30 -34.01
N PRO A 115 -8.18 -7.82 -33.18
CA PRO A 115 -9.03 -6.69 -33.50
C PRO A 115 -8.20 -5.42 -33.66
N ASP A 116 -8.73 -4.55 -34.51
CA ASP A 116 -8.57 -3.11 -34.51
C ASP A 116 -7.29 -2.54 -33.89
N SER A 117 -6.64 -1.73 -34.70
CA SER A 117 -5.89 -0.54 -34.32
C SER A 117 -6.70 0.45 -33.45
N SER A 118 -7.33 -0.04 -32.37
CA SER A 118 -7.36 0.62 -31.07
C SER A 118 -5.91 0.98 -30.77
N ALA A 119 -5.53 2.22 -31.05
CA ALA A 119 -4.20 2.74 -30.80
C ALA A 119 -3.77 2.32 -29.39
N CYS A 120 -2.70 1.54 -29.28
CA CYS A 120 -2.20 1.12 -27.97
C CYS A 120 -1.98 2.38 -27.13
N GLN A 121 -2.73 2.51 -26.03
CA GLN A 121 -2.62 3.63 -25.12
C GLN A 121 -1.49 3.30 -24.13
N PRO A 122 -0.34 3.98 -24.22
CA PRO A 122 0.78 3.67 -23.34
C PRO A 122 0.48 4.12 -21.92
N THR A 123 0.88 3.30 -20.95
CA THR A 123 0.87 3.70 -19.54
C THR A 123 1.81 4.89 -19.32
N THR A 124 1.46 5.77 -18.38
CA THR A 124 2.25 6.94 -17.97
C THR A 124 2.91 6.73 -16.61
N CYS A 125 3.91 7.55 -16.27
CA CYS A 125 4.63 7.45 -15.01
C CYS A 125 3.69 7.72 -13.83
N SER A 126 2.83 8.72 -13.97
CA SER A 126 1.79 9.05 -12.99
C SER A 126 0.82 7.90 -12.77
N SER A 127 0.39 7.20 -13.83
CA SER A 127 -0.50 6.04 -13.70
C SER A 127 0.19 4.79 -13.12
N LEU A 128 1.52 4.72 -13.19
CA LEU A 128 2.32 3.68 -12.51
C LEU A 128 2.69 4.06 -11.07
N GLY A 129 2.45 5.31 -10.66
CA GLY A 129 3.00 5.86 -9.43
C GLY A 129 4.53 5.97 -9.42
N ALA A 130 5.19 5.88 -10.58
CA ALA A 130 6.63 5.90 -10.70
C ALA A 130 7.17 7.34 -10.85
N GLU A 131 8.03 7.74 -9.92
CA GLU A 131 8.76 9.01 -9.88
C GLU A 131 10.13 8.93 -10.55
N CYS A 132 10.64 7.72 -10.79
CA CYS A 132 11.95 7.49 -11.37
C CYS A 132 12.04 6.15 -12.11
N GLY A 133 13.11 5.96 -12.88
CA GLY A 133 13.45 4.68 -13.51
C GLY A 133 12.85 4.50 -14.90
N THR A 134 12.99 3.30 -15.44
CA THR A 134 12.52 2.93 -16.78
C THR A 134 11.59 1.72 -16.70
N TRP A 135 10.40 1.86 -17.29
CA TRP A 135 9.28 0.93 -17.11
C TRP A 135 8.67 0.53 -18.46
N PRO A 136 8.12 -0.67 -18.61
CA PRO A 136 7.37 -1.02 -19.81
C PRO A 136 6.09 -0.17 -19.90
N ASN A 137 5.81 0.41 -21.06
CA ASN A 137 4.61 1.23 -21.27
C ASN A 137 3.38 0.44 -21.73
N GLY A 138 3.46 -0.90 -21.78
CA GLY A 138 2.40 -1.78 -22.25
C GLY A 138 2.21 -1.84 -23.77
N CYS A 139 2.91 -1.00 -24.54
CA CYS A 139 2.81 -0.86 -26.00
C CYS A 139 4.10 -1.23 -26.74
N GLY A 140 4.94 -2.08 -26.12
CA GLY A 140 6.20 -2.52 -26.70
C GLY A 140 7.34 -1.50 -26.61
N ASN A 141 7.14 -0.35 -25.96
CA ASN A 141 8.18 0.64 -25.72
C ASN A 141 8.44 0.82 -24.21
N ALA A 142 9.59 1.39 -23.87
CA ALA A 142 9.91 1.77 -22.50
C ALA A 142 9.50 3.22 -22.23
N LEU A 143 9.03 3.48 -21.02
CA LEU A 143 8.72 4.77 -20.46
C LEU A 143 9.81 5.16 -19.46
N SER A 144 10.37 6.36 -19.58
CA SER A 144 11.36 6.88 -18.62
C SER A 144 10.70 7.88 -17.69
N CYS A 145 10.72 7.59 -16.38
CA CYS A 145 10.08 8.39 -15.35
C CYS A 145 11.03 9.35 -14.64
N GLY A 146 12.26 9.50 -15.14
CA GLY A 146 13.27 10.40 -14.58
C GLY A 146 14.28 9.69 -13.69
N ALA A 147 15.17 10.48 -13.09
CA ALA A 147 16.18 10.03 -12.15
C ALA A 147 15.99 10.75 -10.81
N CYS A 148 16.42 10.09 -9.74
CA CYS A 148 16.39 10.65 -8.41
C CYS A 148 17.48 11.71 -8.21
N GLY A 149 17.17 12.77 -7.47
CA GLY A 149 18.11 13.84 -7.15
C GLY A 149 18.84 13.62 -5.82
N GLY A 150 20.03 14.20 -5.67
CA GLY A 150 20.82 14.11 -4.43
C GLY A 150 21.39 12.72 -4.17
N SER A 151 21.31 12.24 -2.93
CA SER A 151 21.74 10.91 -2.47
C SER A 151 20.64 9.84 -2.54
N THR A 152 19.52 10.13 -3.19
CA THR A 152 18.40 9.18 -3.30
C THR A 152 18.60 8.24 -4.49
N THR A 153 18.19 6.98 -4.35
CA THR A 153 18.29 5.94 -5.38
C THR A 153 16.90 5.53 -5.84
N CYS A 154 16.77 5.21 -7.13
CA CYS A 154 15.51 4.71 -7.67
C CYS A 154 15.30 3.25 -7.28
N GLN A 155 14.38 2.98 -6.34
CA GLN A 155 13.96 1.64 -5.99
C GLN A 155 12.47 1.47 -6.26
N GLN A 156 12.12 0.48 -7.08
CA GLN A 156 10.74 0.14 -7.40
C GLN A 156 9.89 1.34 -7.88
N GLY A 157 10.51 2.32 -8.53
CA GLY A 157 9.84 3.47 -9.13
C GLY A 157 9.76 4.68 -8.21
N HIS A 158 10.26 4.58 -6.98
CA HIS A 158 10.29 5.68 -6.01
C HIS A 158 11.73 6.10 -5.70
N CYS A 159 11.90 7.41 -5.47
CA CYS A 159 13.17 7.93 -4.99
C CYS A 159 13.26 7.70 -3.49
N VAL A 160 13.92 6.62 -3.10
CA VAL A 160 14.20 6.32 -1.70
C VAL A 160 15.55 6.90 -1.33
N GLY A 161 15.69 7.43 -0.12
CA GLY A 161 17.00 7.71 0.45
C GLY A 161 17.88 6.47 0.31
N SER A 162 19.14 6.64 -0.09
CA SER A 162 20.09 5.55 0.09
C SER A 162 20.03 5.15 1.55
N SER A 163 19.84 3.87 1.86
CA SER A 163 20.06 3.32 3.21
C SER A 163 21.54 3.45 3.66
N GLN A 164 22.33 4.27 2.95
CA GLN A 164 23.67 4.68 3.28
C GLN A 164 23.61 5.85 4.25
N VAL A 165 24.19 5.64 5.42
CA VAL A 165 24.45 6.64 6.42
C VAL A 165 25.24 7.82 5.85
N ASP A 166 24.69 9.03 6.01
CA ASP A 166 25.35 10.28 5.61
C ASP A 166 26.09 10.91 6.80
N CYS A 167 27.42 10.76 6.83
CA CYS A 167 28.28 11.37 7.84
C CYS A 167 28.66 12.83 7.53
N SER A 168 28.08 13.47 6.51
CA SER A 168 28.45 14.82 6.08
C SER A 168 28.32 15.87 7.18
N GLY A 169 27.35 15.73 8.08
CA GLY A 169 27.19 16.64 9.22
C GLY A 169 28.31 16.50 10.27
N ILE A 170 28.96 15.33 10.38
CA ILE A 170 30.18 15.16 11.17
C ILE A 170 31.36 15.79 10.43
N ALA A 171 31.54 15.46 9.16
CA ALA A 171 32.67 15.94 8.34
C ALA A 171 32.70 17.47 8.19
N GLY A 172 31.54 18.12 8.15
CA GLY A 172 31.40 19.57 8.02
C GLY A 172 31.53 20.34 9.33
N HIS A 173 31.64 19.66 10.49
CA HIS A 173 31.62 20.32 11.77
C HIS A 173 33.03 20.71 12.25
N PRO A 174 33.28 21.97 12.65
CA PRO A 174 34.63 22.48 12.94
C PRO A 174 35.29 21.86 14.19
N GLY A 175 34.50 21.20 15.05
CA GLY A 175 34.99 20.53 16.26
C GLY A 175 35.06 19.01 16.14
N PHE A 176 34.76 18.42 14.98
CA PHE A 176 34.71 16.97 14.77
C PHE A 176 35.68 16.57 13.66
N GLU A 177 36.21 15.36 13.78
CA GLU A 177 37.04 14.70 12.77
C GLU A 177 36.37 13.37 12.43
N LEU A 178 35.86 13.26 11.21
CA LEU A 178 35.32 12.01 10.68
C LEU A 178 36.48 11.10 10.26
N CYS A 179 36.55 9.90 10.85
CA CYS A 179 37.65 8.97 10.66
C CYS A 179 37.28 7.79 9.77
N THR A 180 36.06 7.29 9.92
CA THR A 180 35.51 6.22 9.07
C THR A 180 34.05 6.49 8.74
N GLN A 181 33.65 6.07 7.55
CA GLN A 181 32.26 6.06 7.10
C GLN A 181 32.02 4.75 6.36
N THR A 182 30.90 4.12 6.69
CA THR A 182 30.33 2.99 5.96
C THR A 182 28.88 3.31 5.62
N ASP A 183 28.23 2.41 4.90
CA ASP A 183 26.81 2.50 4.59
C ASP A 183 25.92 2.49 5.84
N GLN A 184 26.43 2.04 6.99
CA GLN A 184 25.61 1.86 8.19
C GLN A 184 26.18 2.55 9.44
N SER A 185 27.34 3.19 9.34
CA SER A 185 28.01 3.77 10.50
C SER A 185 28.98 4.90 10.15
N CYS A 186 29.18 5.78 11.14
CA CYS A 186 30.27 6.75 11.16
C CYS A 186 31.16 6.45 12.37
N ALA A 187 32.46 6.71 12.29
CA ALA A 187 33.26 6.84 13.50
C ALA A 187 34.26 7.97 13.39
N GLY A 188 34.66 8.51 14.54
CA GLY A 188 35.71 9.49 14.61
C GLY A 188 35.85 10.14 15.96
N VAL A 189 36.50 11.30 16.01
CA VAL A 189 36.83 11.97 17.26
C VAL A 189 36.25 13.39 17.30
N PHE A 190 35.89 13.86 18.48
CA PHE A 190 35.64 15.29 18.70
C PHE A 190 36.90 15.93 19.31
N THR A 191 37.06 17.24 19.12
CA THR A 191 38.23 18.00 19.64
C THR A 191 37.83 19.17 20.53
N ASN A 192 36.53 19.36 20.74
CA ASN A 192 35.94 20.48 21.47
C ASN A 192 35.21 20.07 22.76
N GLY A 193 35.36 18.81 23.20
CA GLY A 193 34.66 18.29 24.38
C GLY A 193 33.15 18.05 24.20
N ALA A 194 32.60 18.07 22.98
CA ALA A 194 31.15 17.93 22.78
C ALA A 194 30.60 16.54 23.18
N GLY A 195 31.45 15.52 23.21
CA GLY A 195 31.05 14.15 23.52
C GLY A 195 30.47 13.40 22.32
N CYS A 196 30.39 12.07 22.45
CA CYS A 196 29.97 11.20 21.35
C CYS A 196 28.49 11.32 20.99
N SER A 197 27.63 11.70 21.92
CA SER A 197 26.21 11.93 21.63
C SER A 197 26.04 13.10 20.65
N ALA A 198 26.74 14.21 20.87
CA ALA A 198 26.71 15.37 19.98
C ALA A 198 27.41 15.09 18.64
N PHE A 199 28.54 14.39 18.68
CA PHE A 199 29.25 13.94 17.49
C PHE A 199 28.33 13.08 16.59
N CYS A 200 27.69 12.04 17.14
CA CYS A 200 26.82 11.16 16.34
C CYS A 200 25.53 11.85 15.89
N ALA A 201 24.95 12.72 16.73
CA ALA A 201 23.75 13.47 16.36
C ALA A 201 23.97 14.40 15.16
N ALA A 202 25.21 14.84 14.90
CA ALA A 202 25.52 15.64 13.72
C ALA A 202 25.29 14.88 12.40
N ALA A 203 25.35 13.55 12.41
CA ALA A 203 24.97 12.68 11.28
C ALA A 203 23.55 12.07 11.42
N GLY A 204 22.75 12.52 12.40
CA GLY A 204 21.45 11.91 12.69
C GLY A 204 21.53 10.51 13.30
N LEU A 205 22.69 10.13 13.84
CA LEU A 205 22.96 8.80 14.40
C LEU A 205 23.04 8.81 15.92
N ARG A 206 23.04 7.61 16.51
CA ARG A 206 23.28 7.42 17.94
C ARG A 206 24.68 6.89 18.18
N CYS A 207 25.26 7.25 19.31
CA CYS A 207 26.49 6.62 19.80
C CYS A 207 26.17 5.17 20.15
N VAL A 208 26.85 4.22 19.50
CA VAL A 208 26.71 2.78 19.74
C VAL A 208 27.90 2.23 20.53
N ALA A 209 29.05 2.89 20.43
CA ALA A 209 30.20 2.61 21.26
C ALA A 209 31.08 3.85 21.40
N ARG A 210 31.84 3.89 22.50
CA ARG A 210 32.82 4.93 22.75
C ARG A 210 34.08 4.31 23.33
N TYR A 211 35.21 4.87 22.94
CA TYR A 211 36.52 4.46 23.38
C TYR A 211 37.37 5.67 23.73
N GLY A 212 38.43 5.46 24.52
CA GLY A 212 39.50 6.45 24.64
C GLY A 212 40.04 6.82 23.26
N GLY A 213 40.41 8.08 23.08
CA GLY A 213 40.96 8.53 21.81
C GLY A 213 41.67 9.86 21.89
N ASP A 214 42.75 9.96 21.14
CA ASP A 214 43.49 11.20 20.91
C ASP A 214 43.08 11.83 19.57
N THR A 215 43.47 13.08 19.38
CA THR A 215 43.35 13.79 18.09
C THR A 215 44.00 12.99 16.94
N GLY A 216 43.42 13.03 15.74
CA GLY A 216 43.99 12.35 14.57
C GLY A 216 43.59 10.89 14.43
N CYS A 217 42.31 10.57 14.69
CA CYS A 217 41.71 9.26 14.46
C CYS A 217 42.42 8.09 15.15
N GLN A 218 42.79 8.25 16.43
CA GLN A 218 43.43 7.19 17.21
C GLN A 218 42.41 6.54 18.17
N LYS A 219 41.99 5.31 17.89
CA LYS A 219 41.09 4.53 18.75
C LYS A 219 41.89 3.75 19.80
N GLU A 220 41.69 4.03 21.08
CA GLU A 220 42.20 3.21 22.19
C GLU A 220 41.17 2.13 22.56
N SER A 221 41.14 1.04 21.79
CA SER A 221 40.12 -0.01 21.91
C SER A 221 40.07 -0.71 23.28
N GLN A 222 41.12 -0.60 24.08
CA GLN A 222 41.21 -1.16 25.43
C GLN A 222 40.51 -0.30 26.49
N VAL A 223 40.23 0.97 26.18
CA VAL A 223 39.55 1.92 27.07
C VAL A 223 38.12 2.07 26.57
N VAL A 224 37.21 1.21 27.03
CA VAL A 224 35.80 1.28 26.66
C VAL A 224 35.08 2.24 27.60
N LEU A 225 34.32 3.18 27.04
CA LEU A 225 33.58 4.21 27.77
C LEU A 225 32.09 4.13 27.42
N THR A 226 31.24 4.69 28.29
CA THR A 226 29.79 4.75 28.01
C THR A 226 29.46 5.95 27.11
N CYS A 227 28.37 5.84 26.34
CA CYS A 227 27.93 6.91 25.43
C CYS A 227 27.29 8.12 26.15
N ASP A 228 26.93 8.00 27.42
CA ASP A 228 26.14 9.01 28.15
C ASP A 228 26.98 9.98 28.98
N GLU A 229 28.26 9.67 29.22
CA GLU A 229 29.04 10.44 30.17
C GLU A 229 29.87 11.56 29.51
N ALA A 230 29.57 12.82 29.84
CA ALA A 230 30.51 13.91 29.63
C ALA A 230 31.70 13.74 30.60
N ASN A 231 32.68 12.92 30.24
CA ASN A 231 33.80 12.55 31.11
C ASN A 231 34.85 13.65 31.29
N GLY A 232 34.63 14.86 30.75
CA GLY A 232 35.60 15.97 30.84
C GLY A 232 36.84 15.79 29.96
N HIS A 233 36.81 14.84 29.01
CA HIS A 233 37.85 14.65 28.00
C HIS A 233 37.61 15.59 26.80
N LEU A 234 38.70 16.08 26.21
CA LEU A 234 38.65 16.99 25.05
C LEU A 234 38.48 16.24 23.73
N SER A 235 38.88 14.96 23.70
CA SER A 235 38.70 14.02 22.60
C SER A 235 38.43 12.62 23.14
N ASP A 236 37.53 11.89 22.47
CA ASP A 236 37.32 10.46 22.59
C ASP A 236 36.94 9.91 21.21
N TRP A 237 37.10 8.60 21.00
CA TRP A 237 36.63 7.93 19.79
C TRP A 237 35.17 7.53 19.92
N CYS A 238 34.36 7.98 18.97
CA CYS A 238 32.93 7.77 18.89
C CYS A 238 32.59 6.85 17.73
N GLU A 239 31.83 5.79 17.99
CA GLU A 239 31.23 4.96 16.97
C GLU A 239 29.73 5.24 16.93
N CYS A 240 29.27 5.66 15.76
CA CYS A 240 27.91 6.06 15.49
C CYS A 240 27.27 5.04 14.58
N GLY A 241 26.05 4.64 14.92
CA GLY A 241 25.28 3.73 14.10
C GLY A 241 23.82 4.11 14.10
N LEU A 242 23.11 3.57 13.11
CA LEU A 242 21.71 3.28 13.28
C LEU A 242 21.66 2.28 14.44
N ASP A 243 21.06 2.69 15.54
CA ASP A 243 21.06 1.89 16.76
C ASP A 243 20.51 0.50 16.40
N ALA A 244 21.31 -0.56 16.60
CA ALA A 244 20.90 -1.92 16.27
C ALA A 244 19.72 -2.40 17.15
N SER A 245 19.40 -1.65 18.21
CA SER A 245 18.19 -1.78 19.02
C SER A 245 17.06 -0.83 18.59
N CYS A 246 17.30 0.05 17.59
CA CYS A 246 16.25 0.81 16.93
C CYS A 246 15.42 -0.15 16.10
N GLN A 247 14.40 -0.73 16.73
CA GLN A 247 13.34 -1.39 16.01
C GLN A 247 12.60 -0.31 15.22
N SER A 248 12.82 -0.30 13.91
CA SER A 248 12.11 0.61 13.01
C SER A 248 10.61 0.43 13.21
N ALA A 249 9.91 1.55 13.27
CA ALA A 249 8.46 1.51 13.34
C ALA A 249 7.90 0.85 12.07
N THR A 250 6.85 0.06 12.25
CA THR A 250 6.04 -0.51 11.17
C THR A 250 4.75 0.29 11.01
N CYS A 251 4.09 0.16 9.86
CA CYS A 251 2.82 0.85 9.59
C CYS A 251 1.78 0.44 10.62
N ALA A 252 1.78 -0.84 10.98
CA ALA A 252 0.95 -1.40 12.03
C ALA A 252 1.26 -0.80 13.41
N SER A 253 2.54 -0.67 13.79
CA SER A 253 2.89 -0.08 15.09
C SER A 253 2.63 1.42 15.18
N LEU A 254 2.62 2.12 14.04
CA LEU A 254 2.22 3.53 13.94
C LEU A 254 0.70 3.72 13.83
N GLY A 255 -0.05 2.65 13.62
CA GLY A 255 -1.48 2.73 13.29
C GLY A 255 -1.77 3.42 11.96
N ALA A 256 -0.77 3.52 11.06
CA ALA A 256 -0.90 4.19 9.78
C ALA A 256 -1.29 3.17 8.69
N GLU A 257 -2.45 3.38 8.07
CA GLU A 257 -2.92 2.62 6.90
C GLU A 257 -2.52 3.27 5.57
N CYS A 258 -2.16 4.55 5.58
CA CYS A 258 -1.78 5.32 4.40
C CYS A 258 -0.64 6.35 4.69
N GLY A 259 0.08 6.77 3.65
CA GLY A 259 1.05 7.88 3.68
C GLY A 259 2.51 7.48 3.97
N THR A 260 3.38 8.47 4.08
CA THR A 260 4.83 8.29 4.36
C THR A 260 5.18 8.84 5.73
N TRP A 261 5.91 8.06 6.52
CA TRP A 261 6.15 8.33 7.95
C TRP A 261 7.60 8.03 8.33
N PRO A 262 8.24 8.83 9.20
CA PRO A 262 9.55 8.48 9.71
C PRO A 262 9.48 7.19 10.57
N ASP A 263 10.40 6.26 10.35
CA ASP A 263 10.48 4.99 11.08
C ASP A 263 11.09 5.12 12.49
N GLY A 264 11.51 6.33 12.88
CA GLY A 264 12.19 6.63 14.14
C GLY A 264 13.68 6.28 14.16
N CYS A 265 14.18 5.66 13.10
CA CYS A 265 15.56 5.22 12.90
C CYS A 265 16.26 5.93 11.73
N GLY A 266 15.62 6.97 11.16
CA GLY A 266 16.20 7.82 10.12
C GLY A 266 15.80 7.41 8.69
N ASN A 267 14.94 6.40 8.51
CA ASN A 267 14.33 6.10 7.23
C ASN A 267 12.86 6.53 7.20
N ASP A 268 12.31 6.63 6.00
CA ASP A 268 10.88 6.78 5.79
C ASP A 268 10.23 5.43 5.50
N LEU A 269 9.06 5.22 6.09
CA LEU A 269 8.17 4.10 5.91
C LEU A 269 6.97 4.53 5.07
N THR A 270 6.73 3.84 3.95
CA THR A 270 5.56 4.06 3.10
C THR A 270 4.46 3.06 3.46
N CYS A 271 3.35 3.57 3.98
CA CYS A 271 2.19 2.80 4.39
C CYS A 271 1.09 2.97 3.35
N GLY A 272 0.69 1.89 2.67
CA GLY A 272 -0.53 1.79 1.87
C GLY A 272 -0.89 2.98 0.96
N SER A 273 -2.14 2.99 0.49
CA SER A 273 -2.74 4.09 -0.27
C SER A 273 -4.24 4.01 -0.10
N CYS A 274 -4.89 5.16 -0.04
CA CYS A 274 -6.34 5.22 0.10
C CYS A 274 -7.06 4.90 -1.22
N SER A 275 -8.15 4.15 -1.13
CA SER A 275 -8.95 3.72 -2.28
C SER A 275 -10.19 4.62 -2.48
N GLY A 276 -10.66 4.75 -3.73
CA GLY A 276 -11.83 5.57 -4.06
C GLY A 276 -11.56 7.07 -3.88
N SER A 277 -12.54 7.79 -3.32
CA SER A 277 -12.44 9.24 -3.04
C SER A 277 -11.84 9.58 -1.67
N SER A 278 -11.34 8.58 -0.93
CA SER A 278 -10.75 8.79 0.39
C SER A 278 -9.35 9.41 0.30
N THR A 279 -9.03 10.25 1.27
CA THR A 279 -7.75 10.97 1.36
C THR A 279 -6.99 10.53 2.60
N CYS A 280 -5.66 10.48 2.49
CA CYS A 280 -4.84 10.15 3.64
C CYS A 280 -4.71 11.37 4.56
N GLN A 281 -5.33 11.31 5.73
CA GLN A 281 -5.20 12.32 6.77
C GLN A 281 -4.71 11.66 8.05
N GLN A 282 -3.55 12.11 8.52
CA GLN A 282 -2.96 11.63 9.78
C GLN A 282 -2.83 10.11 9.84
N GLY A 283 -2.50 9.48 8.70
CA GLY A 283 -2.26 8.04 8.62
C GLY A 283 -3.52 7.22 8.40
N HIS A 284 -4.69 7.88 8.32
CA HIS A 284 -5.97 7.23 8.08
C HIS A 284 -6.62 7.69 6.78
N CYS A 285 -7.21 6.74 6.07
CA CYS A 285 -8.06 6.96 4.93
C CYS A 285 -9.40 7.48 5.39
N VAL A 286 -9.50 8.80 5.44
CA VAL A 286 -10.76 9.46 5.68
C VAL A 286 -11.46 9.66 4.34
N GLY A 287 -12.71 9.18 4.25
CA GLY A 287 -13.56 9.46 3.10
C GLY A 287 -13.62 10.97 2.86
N SER A 288 -13.64 11.38 1.59
CA SER A 288 -14.01 12.75 1.27
C SER A 288 -15.34 13.06 1.96
N SER A 289 -15.44 14.22 2.60
CA SER A 289 -16.71 14.76 3.07
C SER A 289 -17.72 14.97 1.92
N VAL A 290 -17.29 14.79 0.67
CA VAL A 290 -18.14 14.80 -0.51
C VAL A 290 -18.83 13.44 -0.64
N LEU A 291 -20.15 13.37 -0.42
CA LEU A 291 -20.93 12.19 -0.79
C LEU A 291 -20.76 11.92 -2.29
N ASP A 292 -20.32 10.73 -2.67
CA ASP A 292 -20.23 10.30 -4.07
C ASP A 292 -21.54 9.65 -4.54
N CYS A 293 -22.34 10.43 -5.28
CA CYS A 293 -23.63 10.00 -5.80
C CYS A 293 -23.53 9.39 -7.21
N SER A 294 -22.32 9.21 -7.78
CA SER A 294 -22.15 8.85 -9.19
C SER A 294 -22.77 7.49 -9.55
N ALA A 295 -22.82 6.55 -8.61
CA ALA A 295 -23.50 5.27 -8.80
C ALA A 295 -25.02 5.42 -9.04
N ILE A 296 -25.67 6.46 -8.51
CA ILE A 296 -27.10 6.75 -8.77
C ILE A 296 -27.30 7.14 -10.25
N ALA A 297 -26.41 7.96 -10.80
CA ALA A 297 -26.50 8.43 -12.18
C ALA A 297 -26.30 7.31 -13.22
N SER A 298 -25.70 6.19 -12.81
CA SER A 298 -25.47 5.03 -13.69
C SER A 298 -26.69 4.10 -13.85
N HIS A 299 -27.75 4.30 -13.07
CA HIS A 299 -28.91 3.41 -13.07
C HIS A 299 -30.00 3.90 -14.04
N SER A 300 -30.47 3.02 -14.93
CA SER A 300 -31.38 3.32 -16.05
C SER A 300 -32.82 3.73 -15.71
N GLY A 301 -33.09 4.10 -14.45
CA GLY A 301 -34.40 4.58 -14.00
C GLY A 301 -34.30 5.66 -12.92
N PHE A 302 -33.09 6.17 -12.66
CA PHE A 302 -32.79 7.18 -11.65
C PHE A 302 -32.23 8.42 -12.33
N GLU A 303 -32.62 9.58 -11.83
CA GLU A 303 -32.05 10.87 -12.22
C GLU A 303 -31.48 11.52 -10.96
N LEU A 304 -30.19 11.86 -10.98
CA LEU A 304 -29.53 12.61 -9.92
C LEU A 304 -29.75 14.10 -10.19
N CYS A 305 -30.46 14.77 -9.30
CA CYS A 305 -30.86 16.17 -9.45
C CYS A 305 -29.95 17.13 -8.70
N THR A 306 -29.41 16.70 -7.56
CA THR A 306 -28.53 17.52 -6.73
C THR A 306 -27.57 16.62 -5.97
N GLN A 307 -26.31 17.02 -5.95
CA GLN A 307 -25.27 16.43 -5.13
C GLN A 307 -24.59 17.56 -4.35
N THR A 308 -24.48 17.34 -3.05
CA THR A 308 -23.74 18.18 -2.11
C THR A 308 -22.91 17.26 -1.21
N ASP A 309 -22.07 17.86 -0.38
CA ASP A 309 -21.28 17.16 0.63
C ASP A 309 -22.12 16.42 1.69
N GLU A 310 -23.43 16.68 1.77
CA GLU A 310 -24.30 16.03 2.77
C GLU A 310 -25.50 15.28 2.18
N ILE A 311 -25.85 15.56 0.91
CA ILE A 311 -27.09 15.09 0.30
C ILE A 311 -26.89 14.67 -1.15
N CYS A 312 -27.34 13.45 -1.48
CA CYS A 312 -27.73 13.04 -2.83
C CYS A 312 -29.25 13.16 -2.96
N ALA A 313 -29.74 13.90 -3.96
CA ALA A 313 -31.17 14.08 -4.19
C ALA A 313 -31.55 13.91 -5.65
N GLY A 314 -32.71 13.32 -5.89
CA GLY A 314 -33.29 13.22 -7.23
C GLY A 314 -34.56 12.39 -7.31
N VAL A 315 -34.83 11.87 -8.50
CA VAL A 315 -36.12 11.22 -8.85
C VAL A 315 -35.88 9.83 -9.44
N PHE A 316 -36.88 8.95 -9.32
CA PHE A 316 -36.92 7.67 -10.01
C PHE A 316 -38.20 7.56 -10.85
N THR A 317 -38.09 6.94 -12.03
CA THR A 317 -39.22 6.79 -12.97
C THR A 317 -39.73 5.35 -13.07
N ASN A 318 -39.02 4.41 -12.45
CA ASN A 318 -39.28 2.97 -12.53
C ASN A 318 -40.05 2.40 -11.33
N GLY A 319 -40.51 3.25 -10.41
CA GLY A 319 -41.23 2.82 -9.21
C GLY A 319 -40.36 2.15 -8.12
N ALA A 320 -39.02 2.14 -8.24
CA ALA A 320 -38.14 1.43 -7.31
C ALA A 320 -38.18 1.97 -5.87
N GLY A 321 -38.62 3.21 -5.68
CA GLY A 321 -38.71 3.80 -4.36
C GLY A 321 -37.38 4.37 -3.86
N CYS A 322 -37.48 5.29 -2.89
CA CYS A 322 -36.33 5.98 -2.30
C CYS A 322 -35.26 5.04 -1.70
N THR A 323 -35.68 3.90 -1.14
CA THR A 323 -34.75 2.92 -0.56
C THR A 323 -33.84 2.32 -1.62
N ALA A 324 -34.40 1.93 -2.77
CA ALA A 324 -33.61 1.38 -3.88
C ALA A 324 -32.73 2.47 -4.54
N TYR A 325 -33.26 3.69 -4.65
CA TYR A 325 -32.50 4.84 -5.16
C TYR A 325 -31.27 5.15 -4.31
N CYS A 326 -31.40 5.25 -2.99
CA CYS A 326 -30.27 5.55 -2.12
C CYS A 326 -29.31 4.36 -1.98
N ALA A 327 -29.83 3.13 -1.99
CA ALA A 327 -29.02 1.92 -1.87
C ALA A 327 -28.03 1.74 -3.03
N SER A 328 -28.31 2.26 -4.23
CA SER A 328 -27.38 2.15 -5.36
C SER A 328 -26.09 2.94 -5.17
N ALA A 329 -26.04 3.88 -4.22
CA ALA A 329 -24.81 4.57 -3.78
C ALA A 329 -24.41 4.20 -2.34
N GLY A 330 -24.98 3.14 -1.75
CA GLY A 330 -24.69 2.76 -0.37
C GLY A 330 -25.27 3.70 0.70
N LEU A 331 -26.26 4.51 0.34
CA LEU A 331 -26.84 5.54 1.21
C LEU A 331 -28.21 5.14 1.74
N ARG A 332 -28.66 5.83 2.79
CA ARG A 332 -30.01 5.66 3.35
C ARG A 332 -30.92 6.79 2.90
N CYS A 333 -32.17 6.43 2.60
CA CYS A 333 -33.22 7.41 2.35
C CYS A 333 -33.54 8.18 3.63
N THR A 334 -33.37 9.50 3.62
CA THR A 334 -33.62 10.37 4.78
C THR A 334 -34.94 11.13 4.67
N ALA A 335 -35.44 11.40 3.45
CA ALA A 335 -36.73 12.07 3.27
C ALA A 335 -37.41 11.68 1.95
N ARG A 336 -38.74 11.58 2.00
CA ARG A 336 -39.65 11.39 0.86
C ARG A 336 -40.52 12.62 0.61
N TYR A 337 -40.60 13.03 -0.65
CA TYR A 337 -41.47 14.12 -1.08
C TYR A 337 -42.23 13.73 -2.37
N GLY A 338 -43.47 14.20 -2.55
CA GLY A 338 -44.28 13.97 -3.76
C GLY A 338 -44.10 15.07 -4.81
N GLY A 339 -43.89 14.75 -6.08
CA GLY A 339 -43.71 15.79 -7.10
C GLY A 339 -44.12 15.36 -8.51
N ASP A 340 -43.88 16.27 -9.45
CA ASP A 340 -43.99 16.04 -10.88
C ASP A 340 -42.66 15.50 -11.45
N PRO A 341 -42.69 14.84 -12.64
CA PRO A 341 -41.49 14.32 -13.29
C PRO A 341 -40.44 15.40 -13.57
N GLY A 342 -39.18 15.06 -13.33
CA GLY A 342 -38.02 15.93 -13.53
C GLY A 342 -37.53 16.59 -12.23
N CYS A 343 -36.33 17.18 -12.28
CA CYS A 343 -35.64 17.78 -11.12
C CYS A 343 -36.28 19.08 -10.56
N GLN A 344 -37.61 19.17 -10.55
CA GLN A 344 -38.38 20.28 -10.01
C GLN A 344 -38.95 19.90 -8.64
N LYS A 345 -38.38 20.46 -7.57
CA LYS A 345 -38.95 20.33 -6.23
C LYS A 345 -40.15 21.27 -6.12
N GLU A 346 -41.37 20.73 -6.13
CA GLU A 346 -42.53 21.53 -5.72
C GLU A 346 -42.40 21.89 -4.22
N ALA A 347 -42.91 23.06 -3.82
CA ALA A 347 -42.94 23.49 -2.43
C ALA A 347 -43.83 22.53 -1.62
N LEU A 348 -43.21 21.52 -1.02
CA LEU A 348 -43.85 20.28 -0.61
C LEU A 348 -44.25 20.24 0.87
N THR A 349 -45.48 19.81 1.09
CA THR A 349 -45.94 19.12 2.30
C THR A 349 -45.19 17.79 2.42
N MET A 350 -44.52 17.51 3.56
CA MET A 350 -43.88 16.21 3.81
C MET A 350 -44.91 15.06 3.78
N LEU A 351 -44.52 13.91 3.22
CA LEU A 351 -45.32 12.67 3.14
C LEU A 351 -44.78 11.59 4.07
#